data_AF-X0SJ90-F1
#
_entry.id   AF-X0SJ90-F1
#
_cell.length_a   1.000
_cell.length_b   1.000
_cell.length_c   1.000
_cell.angle_alpha   90.00
_cell.angle_beta   90.00
_cell.angle_gamma   90.00
#
_symmetry.space_group_name_H-M   'P 1'
#
loop_
_entity.id
_entity.type
_entity.pdbx_description
1 polymer ?
#
loop_
_entity_poly.entity_id
_entity_poly.type
_entity_poly.pdbx_seq_one_letter_code
_entity_poly.pdbx_strand_id
1 'polypeptide(L)'
;MTPDQRKKKSAEIWKTLSAVDVSAHTEKRQGLTYLSWSWAWSVLMQHYPDAEYSFERFDGTDVMTYADGSCAVFCSVTIEGITREMSLPVFDHRFKPIKNPDAASINKNRMRCLVKCIGLFGLGLYIYAGDDLPTPPPVEQPEKKPAARPSRPRTAALPTPQAQSSQADLAQRIQAKRTLEELYADDQLRHAIKTLQGSPRSELISAWQTQEERFGGSPKTTRPDFDARDNAGVGRVRDVAAQ
;
A
#
# COMPACT_ATOMS: atom_id res chain seq x y z
N MET A 1 -12.70 14.91 -26.06
CA MET A 1 -13.09 16.00 -25.14
C MET A 1 -12.64 17.33 -25.72
N THR A 2 -13.51 18.32 -25.85
CA THR A 2 -13.13 19.65 -26.35
C THR A 2 -12.33 20.43 -25.29
N PRO A 3 -11.59 21.50 -25.67
CA PRO A 3 -10.83 22.32 -24.71
C PRO A 3 -11.70 22.90 -23.57
N ASP A 4 -12.91 23.35 -23.87
CA ASP A 4 -13.83 23.91 -22.86
C ASP A 4 -14.37 22.84 -21.92
N GLN A 5 -14.73 21.66 -22.44
CA GLN A 5 -15.11 20.51 -21.62
C GLN A 5 -13.98 20.10 -20.68
N ARG A 6 -12.74 20.05 -21.19
CA ARG A 6 -11.55 19.77 -20.37
C ARG A 6 -11.38 20.80 -19.27
N LYS A 7 -11.46 22.09 -19.59
CA LYS A 7 -11.32 23.17 -18.60
C LYS A 7 -12.38 23.05 -17.50
N LYS A 8 -13.64 22.81 -17.87
CA LYS A 8 -14.75 22.64 -16.93
C LYS A 8 -14.51 21.45 -15.99
N LYS A 9 -14.22 20.27 -16.54
CA LYS A 9 -13.93 19.07 -15.74
C LYS A 9 -12.73 19.25 -14.82
N SER A 10 -11.62 19.82 -15.32
CA SER A 10 -10.44 20.08 -14.49
C SER A 10 -10.76 21.00 -13.31
N ALA A 11 -11.63 22.00 -13.50
CA ALA A 11 -12.05 22.91 -12.44
C ALA A 11 -12.96 22.21 -11.41
N GLU A 12 -13.86 21.34 -11.85
CA GLU A 12 -14.73 20.54 -10.99
C GLU A 12 -13.90 19.55 -10.14
N ILE A 13 -12.96 18.83 -10.76
CA ILE A 13 -12.05 17.91 -10.05
C ILE A 13 -11.24 18.66 -9.00
N TRP A 14 -10.64 19.79 -9.39
CA TRP A 14 -9.89 20.62 -8.46
C TRP A 14 -10.73 21.08 -7.28
N LYS A 15 -11.93 21.62 -7.55
CA LYS A 15 -12.84 22.12 -6.51
C LYS A 15 -13.20 21.02 -5.51
N THR A 16 -13.47 19.81 -5.98
CA THR A 16 -13.79 18.66 -5.12
C THR A 16 -12.62 18.27 -4.24
N LEU A 17 -11.44 18.03 -4.82
CA LEU A 17 -10.31 17.48 -4.08
C LEU A 17 -9.59 18.51 -3.21
N SER A 18 -9.54 19.78 -3.62
CA SER A 18 -8.94 20.86 -2.82
C SER A 18 -9.75 21.20 -1.57
N ALA A 19 -11.02 20.82 -1.50
CA ALA A 19 -11.86 21.00 -0.32
C ALA A 19 -11.64 19.95 0.78
N VAL A 20 -10.93 18.85 0.47
CA VAL A 20 -10.68 17.78 1.44
C VAL A 20 -9.56 18.19 2.40
N ASP A 21 -9.86 18.22 3.71
CA ASP A 21 -8.83 18.37 4.73
C ASP A 21 -8.07 17.06 4.92
N VAL A 22 -6.75 17.11 4.75
CA VAL A 22 -5.87 15.97 4.90
C VAL A 22 -5.09 15.97 6.22
N SER A 23 -5.27 17.00 7.06
CA SER A 23 -4.45 17.27 8.25
C SER A 23 -4.30 16.07 9.19
N ALA A 24 -5.39 15.35 9.46
CA ALA A 24 -5.42 14.16 10.32
C ALA A 24 -4.70 12.92 9.75
N HIS A 25 -4.32 12.96 8.47
CA HIS A 25 -3.67 11.87 7.75
C HIS A 25 -2.24 12.22 7.32
N THR A 26 -1.70 13.29 7.90
CA THR A 26 -0.31 13.70 7.70
C THR A 26 0.61 13.27 8.85
N GLU A 27 1.86 12.99 8.51
CA GLU A 27 2.96 12.80 9.45
C GLU A 27 4.08 13.79 9.16
N LYS A 28 4.64 14.42 10.19
CA LYS A 28 5.83 15.27 10.04
C LYS A 28 7.08 14.47 10.33
N ARG A 29 8.05 14.49 9.40
CA ARG A 29 9.36 13.86 9.57
C ARG A 29 10.42 14.78 8.95
N GLN A 30 11.47 15.08 9.72
CA GLN A 30 12.63 15.85 9.24
C GLN A 30 12.26 17.16 8.53
N GLY A 31 11.31 17.91 9.10
CA GLY A 31 10.85 19.18 8.54
C GLY A 31 9.85 19.06 7.38
N LEU A 32 9.64 17.87 6.82
CA LEU A 32 8.64 17.64 5.77
C LEU A 32 7.33 17.08 6.31
N THR A 33 6.25 17.40 5.61
CA THR A 33 4.91 16.85 5.85
C THR A 33 4.61 15.77 4.82
N TYR A 34 4.28 14.57 5.27
CA TYR A 34 3.96 13.41 4.44
C TYR A 34 2.49 13.05 4.59
N LEU A 35 1.80 12.82 3.47
CA LEU A 35 0.45 12.29 3.44
C LEU A 35 0.50 10.78 3.18
N SER A 36 -0.29 10.01 3.94
CA SER A 36 -0.42 8.56 3.72
C SER A 36 -0.91 8.25 2.30
N TRP A 37 -0.15 7.45 1.55
CA TRP A 37 -0.48 7.14 0.15
C TRP A 37 -1.76 6.33 0.00
N SER A 38 -1.99 5.35 0.90
CA SER A 38 -3.16 4.50 0.84
C SER A 38 -4.42 5.28 1.19
N TRP A 39 -4.31 6.24 2.11
CA TRP A 39 -5.41 7.12 2.44
C TRP A 39 -5.71 8.10 1.30
N ALA A 40 -4.69 8.74 0.72
CA ALA A 40 -4.87 9.63 -0.43
C ALA A 40 -5.53 8.92 -1.61
N TRP A 41 -5.09 7.69 -1.91
CA TRP A 41 -5.71 6.85 -2.93
C TRP A 41 -7.16 6.47 -2.58
N SER A 42 -7.43 6.10 -1.33
CA SER A 42 -8.79 5.78 -0.88
C SER A 42 -9.75 6.96 -1.02
N VAL A 43 -9.32 8.17 -0.64
CA VAL A 43 -10.13 9.39 -0.81
C VAL A 43 -10.36 9.67 -2.29
N LEU A 44 -9.32 9.51 -3.12
CA LEU A 44 -9.48 9.67 -4.56
C LEU A 44 -10.55 8.71 -5.11
N MET A 45 -10.51 7.43 -4.72
CA MET A 45 -11.49 6.42 -5.12
C MET A 45 -12.91 6.69 -4.61
N GLN A 46 -13.07 7.37 -3.47
CA GLN A 46 -14.40 7.76 -2.97
C GLN A 46 -15.06 8.82 -3.86
N HIS A 47 -14.27 9.68 -4.50
CA HIS A 47 -14.77 10.72 -5.39
C HIS A 47 -14.75 10.31 -6.87
N TYR A 48 -13.74 9.54 -7.28
CA TYR A 48 -13.43 9.16 -8.66
C TYR A 48 -13.04 7.68 -8.71
N PRO A 49 -14.00 6.75 -8.64
CA PRO A 49 -13.74 5.30 -8.58
C PRO A 49 -13.13 4.71 -9.86
N ASP A 50 -13.18 5.45 -10.97
CA ASP A 50 -12.55 5.12 -12.25
C ASP A 50 -11.15 5.74 -12.42
N ALA A 51 -10.62 6.42 -11.40
CA ALA A 51 -9.29 7.00 -11.49
C ALA A 51 -8.21 5.91 -11.59
N GLU A 52 -7.21 6.18 -12.41
CA GLU A 52 -6.12 5.25 -12.68
C GLU A 52 -4.78 5.95 -12.46
N TYR A 53 -3.74 5.18 -12.12
CA TYR A 53 -2.37 5.66 -12.15
C TYR A 53 -1.46 4.66 -12.84
N SER A 54 -0.39 5.17 -13.43
CA SER A 54 0.68 4.37 -14.01
C SER A 54 2.03 4.94 -13.62
N PHE A 55 3.06 4.10 -13.73
CA PHE A 55 4.44 4.54 -13.64
C PHE A 55 5.10 4.28 -14.98
N GLU A 56 5.82 5.28 -15.48
CA GLU A 56 6.53 5.16 -16.75
C GLU A 56 7.61 4.07 -16.67
N ARG A 57 7.82 3.37 -17.78
CA ARG A 57 8.80 2.29 -17.89
C ARG A 57 9.94 2.71 -18.80
N PHE A 58 11.17 2.52 -18.33
CA PHE A 58 12.41 2.84 -19.04
C PHE A 58 13.26 1.57 -19.11
N ASP A 59 13.58 1.13 -20.33
CA ASP A 59 14.44 -0.04 -20.58
C ASP A 59 14.02 -1.30 -19.78
N GLY A 60 12.71 -1.54 -19.69
CA GLY A 60 12.13 -2.67 -18.96
C GLY A 60 12.01 -2.47 -17.44
N THR A 61 12.64 -1.43 -16.89
CA THR A 61 12.52 -1.01 -15.47
C THR A 61 11.47 0.08 -15.31
N ASP A 62 11.13 0.41 -14.08
CA ASP A 62 10.13 1.41 -13.70
C ASP A 62 10.75 2.69 -13.09
N VAL A 63 12.02 2.93 -13.45
CA VAL A 63 12.82 4.10 -13.07
C VAL A 63 13.64 4.59 -14.25
N MET A 64 13.78 5.90 -14.39
CA MET A 64 14.77 6.48 -15.30
C MET A 64 16.12 6.55 -14.57
N THR A 65 17.18 5.99 -15.17
CA THR A 65 18.53 6.05 -14.59
C THR A 65 19.36 7.11 -15.31
N TYR A 66 19.89 8.07 -14.55
CA TYR A 66 20.80 9.10 -15.05
C TYR A 66 22.23 8.55 -15.21
N ALA A 67 23.05 9.23 -16.02
CA ALA A 67 24.43 8.83 -16.31
C ALA A 67 25.31 8.69 -15.05
N ASP A 68 24.97 9.42 -13.98
CA ASP A 68 25.67 9.40 -12.72
C ASP A 68 25.20 8.29 -11.76
N GLY A 69 24.32 7.39 -12.23
CA GLY A 69 23.74 6.27 -11.48
C GLY A 69 22.59 6.65 -10.56
N SER A 70 22.18 7.91 -10.47
CA SER A 70 20.95 8.28 -9.75
C SER A 70 19.71 7.92 -10.56
N CYS A 71 18.56 7.80 -9.90
CA CYS A 71 17.31 7.45 -10.57
C CYS A 71 16.19 8.45 -10.29
N ALA A 72 15.18 8.49 -11.16
CA ALA A 72 13.90 9.15 -10.94
C ALA A 72 12.73 8.23 -11.30
N VAL A 73 11.60 8.42 -10.62
CA VAL A 73 10.32 7.78 -10.92
C VAL A 73 9.40 8.78 -11.60
N PHE A 74 8.56 8.31 -12.51
CA PHE A 74 7.57 9.12 -13.22
C PHE A 74 6.20 8.49 -13.00
N CYS A 75 5.24 9.28 -12.53
CA CYS A 75 3.89 8.83 -12.21
C CYS A 75 2.88 9.69 -12.94
N SER A 76 1.97 9.03 -13.67
CA SER A 76 0.82 9.66 -14.30
C SER A 76 -0.45 9.23 -13.58
N VAL A 77 -1.33 10.18 -13.28
CA VAL A 77 -2.65 9.94 -12.70
C VAL A 77 -3.71 10.48 -13.64
N THR A 78 -4.74 9.69 -13.91
CA THR A 78 -5.85 10.03 -14.81
C THR A 78 -7.17 10.01 -14.04
N ILE A 79 -7.93 11.10 -14.13
CA ILE A 79 -9.28 11.23 -13.55
C ILE A 79 -10.21 11.72 -14.66
N GLU A 80 -11.26 10.97 -14.96
CA GLU A 80 -12.26 11.29 -16.00
C GLU A 80 -11.66 11.74 -17.35
N GLY A 81 -10.55 11.13 -17.77
CA GLY A 81 -9.84 11.45 -19.02
C GLY A 81 -8.94 12.69 -18.97
N ILE A 82 -8.69 13.24 -17.78
CA ILE A 82 -7.66 14.27 -17.55
C ILE A 82 -6.46 13.62 -16.88
N THR A 83 -5.33 13.63 -17.57
CA THR A 83 -4.06 13.10 -17.07
C THR A 83 -3.15 14.21 -16.59
N ARG A 84 -2.49 13.98 -15.45
CA ARG A 84 -1.37 14.79 -14.97
C ARG A 84 -0.20 13.90 -14.62
N GLU A 85 0.99 14.46 -14.75
CA GLU A 85 2.24 13.72 -14.60
C GLU A 85 3.15 14.43 -13.61
N MET A 86 3.91 13.64 -12.88
CA MET A 86 4.89 14.10 -11.91
C MET A 86 6.11 13.19 -12.01
N SER A 87 7.30 13.77 -11.90
CA SER A 87 8.52 13.02 -11.66
C SER A 87 9.09 13.32 -10.28
N LEU A 88 9.78 12.34 -9.69
CA LEU A 88 10.45 12.50 -8.41
C LEU A 88 11.79 11.77 -8.44
N PRO A 89 12.92 12.45 -8.18
CA PRO A 89 14.20 11.76 -8.00
C PRO A 89 14.17 10.85 -6.77
N VAL A 90 14.93 9.76 -6.84
CA VAL A 90 15.06 8.81 -5.74
C VAL A 90 16.09 9.34 -4.75
N PHE A 91 15.61 9.87 -3.63
CA PHE A 91 16.45 10.44 -2.58
C PHE A 91 16.50 9.58 -1.32
N ASP A 92 17.57 9.74 -0.55
CA ASP A 92 17.68 9.24 0.81
C ASP A 92 16.90 10.13 1.80
N HIS A 93 17.02 9.82 3.10
CA HIS A 93 16.37 10.61 4.15
C HIS A 93 16.91 12.05 4.23
N ARG A 94 18.10 12.35 3.69
CA ARG A 94 18.74 13.67 3.71
C ARG A 94 18.51 14.44 2.41
N PHE A 95 17.57 14.00 1.57
CA PHE A 95 17.31 14.57 0.24
C PHE A 95 18.51 14.53 -0.70
N LYS A 96 19.42 13.55 -0.51
CA LYS A 96 20.54 13.31 -1.44
C LYS A 96 20.18 12.24 -2.46
N PRO A 97 20.44 12.45 -3.76
CA PRO A 97 20.17 11.45 -4.78
C PRO A 97 20.89 10.14 -4.47
N ILE A 98 20.15 9.03 -4.46
CA ILE A 98 20.72 7.69 -4.24
C ILE A 98 21.26 7.18 -5.56
N LYS A 99 22.50 6.68 -5.55
CA LYS A 99 23.09 5.96 -6.68
C LYS A 99 22.70 4.49 -6.62
N ASN A 100 22.29 3.91 -7.74
CA ASN A 100 21.88 2.51 -7.86
C ASN A 100 20.93 2.09 -6.70
N PRO A 101 19.76 2.76 -6.56
CA PRO A 101 18.87 2.54 -5.43
C PRO A 101 18.31 1.12 -5.39
N ASP A 102 18.09 0.62 -4.19
CA ASP A 102 17.40 -0.65 -3.99
C ASP A 102 15.89 -0.54 -4.26
N ALA A 103 15.23 -1.69 -4.43
CA ALA A 103 13.80 -1.76 -4.71
C ALA A 103 12.93 -1.08 -3.62
N ALA A 104 13.39 -1.09 -2.35
CA ALA A 104 12.68 -0.46 -1.25
C ALA A 104 12.70 1.07 -1.35
N SER A 105 13.83 1.64 -1.74
CA SER A 105 14.03 3.07 -1.98
C SER A 105 13.22 3.53 -3.19
N ILE A 106 13.19 2.72 -4.26
CA ILE A 106 12.35 2.96 -5.43
C ILE A 106 10.88 2.96 -5.02
N ASN A 107 10.39 1.93 -4.34
CA ASN A 107 8.98 1.83 -3.96
C ASN A 107 8.51 2.98 -3.04
N LYS A 108 9.34 3.39 -2.07
CA LYS A 108 9.05 4.56 -1.23
C LYS A 108 8.90 5.84 -2.06
N ASN A 109 9.78 6.05 -3.03
CA ASN A 109 9.71 7.24 -3.89
C ASN A 109 8.56 7.15 -4.90
N ARG A 110 8.22 5.97 -5.42
CA ARG A 110 7.01 5.74 -6.23
C ARG A 110 5.75 6.21 -5.50
N MET A 111 5.55 5.75 -4.27
CA MET A 111 4.36 6.13 -3.50
C MET A 111 4.35 7.62 -3.14
N ARG A 112 5.51 8.22 -2.84
CA ARG A 112 5.61 9.69 -2.66
C ARG A 112 5.25 10.45 -3.94
N CYS A 113 5.73 9.98 -5.09
CA CYS A 113 5.44 10.57 -6.39
C CYS A 113 3.95 10.48 -6.73
N LEU A 114 3.32 9.32 -6.45
CA LEU A 114 1.87 9.12 -6.61
C LEU A 114 1.08 10.15 -5.80
N VAL A 115 1.36 10.30 -4.50
CA VAL A 115 0.59 11.25 -3.67
C VAL A 115 0.80 12.70 -4.11
N LYS A 116 2.03 13.09 -4.46
CA LYS A 116 2.28 14.43 -5.01
C LYS A 116 1.54 14.62 -6.35
N CYS A 117 1.46 13.59 -7.20
CA CYS A 117 0.73 13.63 -8.48
C CYS A 117 -0.79 13.79 -8.25
N ILE A 118 -1.36 13.06 -7.29
CA ILE A 118 -2.75 13.26 -6.84
C ILE A 118 -2.94 14.69 -6.31
N GLY A 119 -1.94 15.23 -5.60
CA GLY A 119 -1.92 16.62 -5.16
C GLY A 119 -2.04 17.63 -6.30
N LEU A 120 -1.55 17.34 -7.51
CA LEU A 120 -1.77 18.21 -8.66
C LEU A 120 -3.26 18.34 -9.01
N PHE A 121 -4.10 17.37 -8.62
CA PHE A 121 -5.57 17.44 -8.70
C PHE A 121 -6.25 18.17 -7.55
N GLY A 122 -5.49 18.68 -6.58
CA GLY A 122 -5.96 19.55 -5.51
C GLY A 122 -5.90 18.90 -4.13
N LEU A 123 -5.88 17.57 -4.05
CA LEU A 123 -5.91 16.85 -2.78
C LEU A 123 -4.64 17.11 -1.97
N GLY A 124 -4.76 17.86 -0.88
CA GLY A 124 -3.65 18.06 0.06
C GLY A 124 -2.45 18.81 -0.51
N LEU A 125 -2.54 19.48 -1.67
CA LEU A 125 -1.40 20.15 -2.30
C LEU A 125 -0.73 21.17 -1.37
N TYR A 126 -1.52 21.83 -0.53
CA TYR A 126 -1.07 22.86 0.42
C TYR A 126 -0.03 22.34 1.42
N ILE A 127 0.04 21.04 1.71
CA ILE A 127 1.01 20.49 2.66
C ILE A 127 2.44 20.44 2.09
N TYR A 128 2.59 20.58 0.78
CA TYR A 128 3.88 20.61 0.07
C TYR A 128 4.33 22.03 -0.27
N ALA A 129 3.52 23.05 0.04
CA ALA A 129 3.88 24.44 -0.18
C ALA A 129 5.10 24.81 0.68
N GLY A 130 6.17 25.27 0.02
CA GLY A 130 7.41 25.64 0.70
C GLY A 130 8.44 24.52 0.86
N ASP A 131 8.14 23.28 0.44
CA ASP A 131 9.14 22.20 0.33
C ASP A 131 10.32 22.58 -0.59
N ASP A 132 10.06 23.46 -1.56
CA ASP A 132 10.96 23.93 -2.61
C ASP A 132 11.74 25.20 -2.25
N LEU A 133 11.35 25.88 -1.17
CA LEU A 133 11.99 27.12 -0.75
C LEU A 133 13.27 26.82 0.05
N PRO A 134 14.32 27.67 -0.08
CA PRO A 134 15.52 27.54 0.74
C PRO A 134 15.14 27.51 2.22
N THR A 135 15.54 26.46 2.93
CA THR A 135 15.30 26.39 4.37
C THR A 135 16.12 27.51 5.02
N PRO A 136 15.50 28.45 5.78
CA PRO A 136 16.26 29.38 6.59
C PRO A 136 17.17 28.60 7.56
N PRO A 137 18.31 29.17 7.97
CA PRO A 137 19.24 28.50 8.88
C PRO A 137 18.50 27.98 10.11
N PRO A 138 18.91 26.83 10.68
CA PRO A 138 18.15 26.15 11.71
C PRO A 138 17.88 27.09 12.89
N VAL A 139 16.63 27.51 13.06
CA VAL A 139 16.15 27.92 14.38
C VAL A 139 15.93 26.61 15.11
N GLU A 140 16.70 26.36 16.17
CA GLU A 140 16.47 25.25 17.09
C GLU A 140 15.03 25.36 17.63
N GLN A 141 14.11 24.70 16.95
CA GLN A 141 12.82 24.39 17.54
C GLN A 141 13.07 23.22 18.49
N PRO A 142 12.69 23.32 19.77
CA PRO A 142 12.91 22.25 20.71
C PRO A 142 12.25 20.99 20.18
N GLU A 143 13.04 19.91 20.05
CA GLU A 143 12.54 18.57 19.76
C GLU A 143 11.43 18.26 20.75
N LYS A 144 10.18 18.23 20.28
CA LYS A 144 9.11 17.61 21.04
C LYS A 144 9.44 16.11 21.12
N LYS A 145 9.99 15.72 22.27
CA LYS A 145 10.11 14.34 22.74
C LYS A 145 8.88 13.55 22.28
N PRO A 146 9.02 12.37 21.66
CA PRO A 146 7.85 11.57 21.31
C PRO A 146 7.02 11.34 22.57
N ALA A 147 5.77 11.81 22.54
CA ALA A 147 4.82 11.57 23.62
C ALA A 147 4.75 10.06 23.84
N ALA A 148 5.00 9.64 25.08
CA ALA A 148 4.95 8.25 25.49
C ALA A 148 3.59 7.66 25.08
N ARG A 149 3.64 6.56 24.34
CA ARG A 149 2.50 5.65 24.19
C ARG A 149 2.01 5.29 25.60
N PRO A 150 0.70 5.32 25.91
CA PRO A 150 0.25 4.85 27.21
C PRO A 150 0.63 3.37 27.38
N SER A 151 1.47 3.09 28.36
CA SER A 151 1.86 1.75 28.78
C SER A 151 0.62 1.05 29.34
N ARG A 152 0.19 -0.03 28.69
CA ARG A 152 -0.88 -0.91 29.20
C ARG A 152 -0.47 -1.46 30.58
N PRO A 153 -1.36 -1.49 31.59
CA PRO A 153 -1.02 -2.04 32.90
C PRO A 153 -0.64 -3.51 32.79
N ARG A 154 0.45 -3.88 33.48
CA ARG A 154 0.89 -5.27 33.62
C ARG A 154 0.01 -5.95 34.66
N THR A 155 -1.04 -6.65 34.21
CA THR A 155 -1.86 -7.51 35.09
C THR A 155 -1.26 -8.92 35.15
N ALA A 156 -1.31 -9.49 36.35
CA ALA A 156 -0.66 -10.73 36.78
C ALA A 156 -1.05 -11.99 35.97
N ALA A 157 -0.15 -12.97 35.98
CA ALA A 157 -0.23 -14.27 35.31
C ALA A 157 -1.33 -15.19 35.88
N LEU A 158 -1.98 -15.96 35.00
CA LEU A 158 -2.65 -17.25 35.24
C LEU A 158 -3.01 -17.89 33.86
N PRO A 159 -3.19 -19.23 33.78
CA PRO A 159 -2.19 -20.18 33.31
C PRO A 159 -2.35 -20.61 31.83
N THR A 160 -1.25 -21.07 31.25
CA THR A 160 -1.12 -21.63 29.89
C THR A 160 -1.87 -22.95 29.72
N PRO A 161 -2.64 -23.12 28.63
CA PRO A 161 -2.76 -24.40 27.95
C PRO A 161 -1.86 -24.41 26.69
N GLN A 162 -1.07 -25.47 26.56
CA GLN A 162 -0.08 -25.71 25.50
C GLN A 162 -0.70 -25.63 24.09
N ALA A 163 -0.43 -24.55 23.35
CA ALA A 163 -0.76 -24.46 21.92
C ALA A 163 0.16 -23.53 21.10
N GLN A 164 1.29 -23.09 21.66
CA GLN A 164 2.18 -22.11 21.00
C GLN A 164 3.32 -22.75 20.19
N SER A 165 3.55 -24.06 20.31
CA SER A 165 4.63 -24.73 19.55
C SER A 165 4.28 -25.03 18.10
N SER A 166 2.99 -25.10 17.72
CA SER A 166 2.59 -25.55 16.38
C SER A 166 2.58 -24.44 15.32
N GLN A 167 2.22 -23.20 15.69
CA GLN A 167 2.09 -22.11 14.72
C GLN A 167 3.44 -21.52 14.30
N ALA A 168 4.39 -21.42 15.23
CA ALA A 168 5.74 -20.94 14.94
C ALA A 168 6.51 -21.92 14.03
N ASP A 169 6.35 -23.22 14.26
CA ASP A 169 6.94 -24.27 13.43
C ASP A 169 6.34 -24.27 12.00
N LEU A 170 5.02 -24.13 11.89
CA LEU A 170 4.36 -24.02 10.58
C LEU A 170 4.82 -22.79 9.80
N ALA A 171 4.97 -21.63 10.46
CA ALA A 171 5.45 -20.40 9.84
C ALA A 171 6.90 -20.53 9.34
N GLN A 172 7.78 -21.15 10.12
CA GLN A 172 9.17 -21.41 9.71
C GLN A 172 9.24 -22.38 8.54
N ARG A 173 8.38 -23.40 8.50
CA ARG A 173 8.32 -24.37 7.40
C ARG A 173 7.82 -23.74 6.10
N ILE A 174 6.81 -22.86 6.17
CA ILE A 174 6.36 -22.07 5.01
C ILE A 174 7.53 -21.24 4.47
N GLN A 175 8.25 -20.54 5.35
CA GLN A 175 9.38 -19.69 4.96
C GLN A 175 10.57 -20.49 4.38
N ALA A 176 10.74 -21.74 4.79
CA ALA A 176 11.81 -22.61 4.32
C ALA A 176 11.57 -23.18 2.91
N LYS A 177 10.30 -23.25 2.47
CA LYS A 177 9.92 -23.76 1.14
C LYS A 177 9.95 -22.61 0.14
N ARG A 178 10.65 -22.79 -0.98
CA ARG A 178 10.99 -21.68 -1.90
C ARG A 178 10.13 -21.67 -3.15
N THR A 179 9.59 -22.81 -3.54
CA THR A 179 8.73 -22.92 -4.73
C THR A 179 7.30 -23.31 -4.37
N LEU A 180 6.37 -22.97 -5.26
CA LEU A 180 4.95 -23.29 -5.08
C LEU A 180 4.73 -24.81 -5.02
N GLU A 181 5.46 -25.58 -5.83
CA GLU A 181 5.40 -27.05 -5.84
C GLU A 181 5.86 -27.64 -4.50
N GLU A 182 6.92 -27.10 -3.90
CA GLU A 182 7.42 -27.53 -2.58
C GLU A 182 6.43 -27.23 -1.45
N LEU A 183 5.74 -26.10 -1.51
CA LEU A 183 4.68 -25.72 -0.56
C LEU A 183 3.47 -26.63 -0.71
N TYR A 184 3.02 -26.85 -1.95
CA TYR A 184 1.92 -27.76 -2.21
C TYR A 184 2.28 -29.20 -1.96
N ALA A 185 3.54 -29.64 -1.91
CA ALA A 185 3.94 -31.00 -1.57
C ALA A 185 3.99 -31.28 -0.06
N ASP A 186 3.86 -30.25 0.79
CA ASP A 186 3.91 -30.43 2.25
C ASP A 186 2.56 -30.93 2.79
N ASP A 187 2.56 -32.10 3.42
CA ASP A 187 1.33 -32.76 3.91
C ASP A 187 0.57 -31.94 4.96
N GLN A 188 1.26 -31.16 5.79
CA GLN A 188 0.60 -30.34 6.80
C GLN A 188 -0.05 -29.11 6.17
N LEU A 189 0.60 -28.48 5.20
CA LEU A 189 0.00 -27.37 4.44
C LEU A 189 -1.12 -27.87 3.53
N ARG A 190 -0.97 -29.03 2.88
CA ARG A 190 -2.07 -29.68 2.13
C ARG A 190 -3.28 -29.93 3.01
N HIS A 191 -3.06 -30.48 4.20
CA HIS A 191 -4.15 -30.77 5.14
C HIS A 191 -4.81 -29.47 5.63
N ALA A 192 -4.04 -28.45 5.97
CA ALA A 192 -4.56 -27.14 6.36
C ALA A 192 -5.39 -26.51 5.23
N ILE A 193 -4.89 -26.52 3.99
CA ILE A 193 -5.60 -26.00 2.81
C ILE A 193 -6.90 -26.79 2.57
N LYS A 194 -6.87 -28.13 2.67
CA LYS A 194 -8.06 -28.97 2.50
C LYS A 194 -9.11 -28.70 3.58
N THR A 195 -8.69 -28.49 4.82
CA THR A 195 -9.57 -28.11 5.93
C THR A 195 -10.20 -26.74 5.68
N LEU A 196 -9.42 -25.77 5.18
CA LEU A 196 -9.93 -24.44 4.83
C LEU A 196 -10.92 -24.49 3.64
N GLN A 197 -10.65 -25.32 2.62
CA GLN A 197 -11.53 -25.50 1.47
C GLN A 197 -12.86 -26.19 1.82
N GLY A 198 -12.88 -27.03 2.86
CA GLY A 198 -14.08 -27.72 3.33
C GLY A 198 -14.88 -26.96 4.40
N SER A 199 -14.33 -25.88 4.95
CA SER A 199 -14.98 -25.10 6.01
C SER A 199 -15.92 -24.04 5.43
N PRO A 200 -17.15 -23.87 5.97
CA PRO A 200 -18.04 -22.80 5.56
C PRO A 200 -17.36 -21.43 5.67
N ARG A 201 -17.52 -20.59 4.65
CA ARG A 201 -16.91 -19.26 4.58
C ARG A 201 -17.18 -18.41 5.83
N SER A 202 -18.36 -18.55 6.44
CA SER A 202 -18.74 -17.87 7.68
C SER A 202 -17.77 -18.18 8.83
N GLU A 203 -17.40 -19.45 9.00
CA GLU A 203 -16.53 -19.91 10.08
C GLU A 203 -15.10 -19.41 9.92
N LEU A 204 -14.59 -19.39 8.68
CA LEU A 204 -13.24 -18.90 8.38
C LEU A 204 -13.08 -17.42 8.74
N ILE A 205 -14.08 -16.60 8.42
CA ILE A 205 -14.05 -15.19 8.80
C ILE A 205 -14.20 -15.01 10.30
N SER A 206 -15.07 -15.76 10.96
CA SER A 206 -15.19 -15.68 12.42
C SER A 206 -13.87 -16.05 13.10
N ALA A 207 -13.17 -17.08 12.62
CA ALA A 207 -11.85 -17.46 13.12
C ALA A 207 -10.79 -16.37 12.87
N TRP A 208 -10.80 -15.72 11.70
CA TRP A 208 -9.90 -14.62 11.37
C TRP A 208 -10.15 -13.38 12.25
N GLN A 209 -11.42 -12.98 12.42
CA GLN A 209 -11.83 -11.87 13.29
C GLN A 209 -11.44 -12.13 14.76
N THR A 210 -11.64 -13.36 15.24
CA THR A 210 -11.23 -13.77 16.59
C THR A 210 -9.72 -13.68 16.78
N GLN A 211 -8.92 -13.88 15.72
CA GLN A 211 -7.47 -13.73 15.78
C GLN A 211 -7.05 -12.26 15.83
N GLU A 212 -7.69 -11.37 15.07
CA GLU A 212 -7.42 -9.93 15.11
C GLU A 212 -7.74 -9.30 16.48
N GLU A 213 -8.83 -9.75 17.11
CA GLU A 213 -9.21 -9.32 18.46
C GLU A 213 -8.17 -9.70 19.52
N ARG A 214 -7.54 -10.87 19.39
CA ARG A 214 -6.46 -11.32 20.30
C ARG A 214 -5.17 -10.50 20.16
N PHE A 215 -4.89 -9.94 18.99
CA PHE A 215 -3.71 -9.11 18.73
C PHE A 215 -3.99 -7.60 18.81
N GLY A 216 -5.16 -7.20 19.33
CA GLY A 216 -5.47 -5.80 19.64
C GLY A 216 -5.73 -4.93 18.41
N GLY A 217 -6.13 -5.51 17.28
CA GLY A 217 -6.73 -4.77 16.17
C GLY A 217 -8.17 -4.40 16.52
N SER A 218 -8.49 -3.11 16.55
CA SER A 218 -9.90 -2.67 16.60
C SER A 218 -10.54 -2.92 15.23
N PRO A 219 -11.73 -3.53 15.16
CA PRO A 219 -12.30 -4.04 13.92
C PRO A 219 -12.94 -2.91 13.13
N LYS A 220 -12.61 -2.78 11.83
CA LYS A 220 -13.44 -2.06 10.85
C LYS A 220 -12.99 -2.38 9.43
N THR A 221 -13.51 -3.47 8.88
CA THR A 221 -14.07 -3.49 7.52
C THR A 221 -15.01 -4.69 7.35
N THR A 222 -16.25 -4.38 7.01
CA THR A 222 -17.19 -5.27 6.33
C THR A 222 -16.53 -5.86 5.07
N ARG A 223 -16.76 -7.17 4.89
CA ARG A 223 -16.14 -8.04 3.88
C ARG A 223 -16.27 -7.50 2.45
N PRO A 224 -15.34 -7.87 1.55
CA PRO A 224 -15.59 -7.84 0.12
C PRO A 224 -16.60 -8.94 -0.27
N ASP A 225 -17.66 -8.53 -0.97
CA ASP A 225 -18.55 -9.43 -1.69
C ASP A 225 -17.74 -10.18 -2.74
N PHE A 226 -17.82 -11.50 -2.66
CA PHE A 226 -17.23 -12.41 -3.62
C PHE A 226 -18.33 -13.41 -3.87
N ASP A 227 -19.21 -13.17 -4.84
CA ASP A 227 -20.04 -14.25 -5.35
C ASP A 227 -20.47 -14.01 -6.80
N ALA A 228 -20.63 -15.17 -7.47
CA ALA A 228 -21.27 -15.43 -8.75
C ALA A 228 -20.43 -15.24 -10.03
N ARG A 229 -19.57 -16.22 -10.32
CA ARG A 229 -19.76 -16.98 -11.56
C ARG A 229 -19.69 -18.48 -11.30
N ASP A 230 -20.75 -19.12 -11.74
CA ASP A 230 -21.21 -20.44 -11.38
C ASP A 230 -20.33 -21.60 -11.86
N ASN A 231 -20.41 -22.63 -11.03
CA ASN A 231 -20.26 -24.03 -11.31
C ASN A 231 -20.92 -24.47 -12.65
N ALA A 232 -20.09 -24.83 -13.64
CA ALA A 232 -20.48 -25.76 -14.69
C ALA A 232 -19.24 -26.49 -15.23
N GLY A 233 -19.17 -27.81 -15.01
CA GLY A 233 -18.30 -28.69 -15.79
C GLY A 233 -17.37 -29.59 -14.98
N VAL A 234 -17.94 -30.58 -14.30
CA VAL A 234 -17.25 -31.84 -14.00
C VAL A 234 -16.75 -32.44 -15.33
N GLY A 235 -15.43 -32.64 -15.48
CA GLY A 235 -14.85 -33.06 -16.76
C GLY A 235 -13.43 -33.62 -16.68
N ARG A 236 -13.25 -34.69 -15.90
CA ARG A 236 -12.33 -35.83 -16.11
C ARG A 236 -10.95 -35.56 -16.74
N VAL A 237 -9.91 -35.67 -15.92
CA VAL A 237 -8.53 -35.96 -16.33
C VAL A 237 -8.51 -37.29 -17.10
N ARG A 238 -7.90 -37.32 -18.29
CA ARG A 238 -7.36 -38.53 -18.91
C ARG A 238 -5.96 -38.24 -19.42
N ASP A 239 -5.01 -38.98 -18.87
CA ASP A 239 -3.71 -39.29 -19.47
C ASP A 239 -3.87 -39.76 -20.91
N VAL A 240 -3.00 -39.30 -21.81
CA VAL A 240 -2.41 -40.16 -22.85
C VAL A 240 -0.98 -39.67 -23.12
N ALA A 241 -0.05 -40.58 -22.88
CA ALA A 241 1.35 -40.51 -23.23
C ALA A 241 1.59 -40.75 -24.74
N ALA A 242 2.75 -40.30 -25.21
CA ALA A 242 3.57 -40.88 -26.29
C ALA A 242 2.92 -41.11 -27.67
N GLN A 243 3.34 -40.31 -28.65
CA GLN A 243 4.19 -40.72 -29.79
C GLN A 243 4.70 -39.50 -30.55
#